data_AF-A0A7Z1A3H8-F1
#
_entry.id   AF-A0A7Z1A3H8-F1
#
_cell.length_a   1.000
_cell.length_b   1.000
_cell.length_c   1.000
_cell.angle_alpha   90.00
_cell.angle_beta   90.00
_cell.angle_gamma   90.00
#
_symmetry.space_group_name_H-M   'P 1'
#
loop_
_entity.id
_entity.type
_entity.pdbx_description
1 polymer ?
#
loop_
_entity_poly.entity_id
_entity_poly.type
_entity_poly.pdbx_seq_one_letter_code
_entity_poly.pdbx_strand_id
1 'polypeptide(L)'
;MFIAWKAWFKNKMRGDDWGSETVALWAQYLTAKSITKREFMLAKNASFDCDFPPNNAREFLQMARMAKYPDPAQALNIALDAAHQLGYEPSLTKWRHSVVYETARRIGSYALLTDPKVSDRWHKIYAKVCQEADDGQVFSIPKYAQIELKTPSASAETVSGIMDKLMAIVGKKANHA
;
A
#
# COMPACT_ATOMS: atom_id res chain seq x y z
N MET A 1 2.02 12.39 27.91
CA MET A 1 2.40 11.02 27.50
C MET A 1 2.99 10.25 28.67
N PHE A 2 4.08 10.74 29.25
CA PHE A 2 4.80 10.09 30.36
C PHE A 2 3.94 9.77 31.58
N ILE A 3 3.01 10.65 31.96
CA ILE A 3 2.06 10.37 33.07
C ILE A 3 1.18 9.15 32.76
N ALA A 4 0.68 9.03 31.52
CA ALA A 4 -0.16 7.90 31.12
C ALA A 4 0.63 6.60 31.02
N TRP A 5 1.88 6.66 30.54
CA TRP A 5 2.80 5.52 30.54
C TRP A 5 3.18 5.08 31.94
N LYS A 6 3.49 6.01 32.84
CA LYS A 6 3.78 5.72 34.25
C LYS A 6 2.57 5.07 34.95
N ALA A 7 1.35 5.50 34.59
CA ALA A 7 0.12 4.89 35.09
C ALA A 7 -0.15 3.49 34.51
N TRP A 8 0.19 3.24 33.24
CA TRP A 8 -0.03 1.96 32.56
C TRP A 8 1.01 0.90 32.95
N PHE A 9 2.29 1.23 32.82
CA PHE A 9 3.40 0.32 33.06
C PHE A 9 3.77 0.18 34.54
N LYS A 10 3.31 1.11 35.40
CA LYS A 10 3.47 1.10 36.85
C LYS A 10 4.89 0.69 37.26
N ASN A 11 5.01 -0.50 37.85
CA ASN A 11 6.23 -1.07 38.42
C ASN A 11 7.30 -1.39 37.36
N LYS A 12 6.95 -1.38 36.07
CA LYS A 12 7.85 -1.60 34.94
C LYS A 12 8.56 -0.32 34.46
N MET A 13 8.25 0.83 35.06
CA MET A 13 8.99 2.08 34.85
C MET A 13 9.57 2.57 36.18
N ARG A 14 10.89 2.70 36.26
CA ARG A 14 11.55 3.39 37.39
C ARG A 14 11.40 4.90 37.22
N GLY A 15 11.50 5.64 38.32
CA GLY A 15 11.38 7.10 38.32
C GLY A 15 12.39 7.78 37.40
N ASP A 16 13.60 7.23 37.33
CA ASP A 16 14.74 7.79 36.59
C ASP A 16 14.72 7.44 35.10
N ASP A 17 14.02 6.37 34.71
CA ASP A 17 13.93 5.94 33.30
C ASP A 17 13.28 7.01 32.40
N TRP A 18 12.56 7.97 32.99
CA TRP A 18 11.83 9.03 32.29
C TRP A 18 12.08 10.43 32.91
N GLY A 19 13.28 10.66 33.43
CA GLY A 19 13.72 11.98 33.87
C GLY A 19 13.67 13.02 32.74
N SER A 20 13.77 14.30 33.13
CA SER A 20 13.74 15.44 32.20
C SER A 20 14.78 15.33 31.07
N GLU A 21 15.95 14.77 31.36
CA GLU A 21 17.03 14.53 30.39
C GLU A 21 16.66 13.48 29.34
N THR A 22 16.10 12.34 29.75
CA THR A 22 15.60 11.31 28.82
C THR A 22 14.50 11.87 27.92
N VAL A 23 13.59 12.66 28.49
CA VAL A 23 12.52 13.31 27.71
C VAL A 23 13.10 14.28 26.68
N ALA A 24 14.11 15.06 27.05
CA ALA A 24 14.79 15.99 26.14
C ALA A 24 15.51 15.24 25.00
N LEU A 25 16.22 14.15 25.29
CA LEU A 25 16.87 13.29 24.29
C LEU A 25 15.85 12.68 23.32
N TRP A 26 14.72 12.20 23.84
CA TRP A 26 13.63 11.69 23.02
C TRP A 26 13.04 12.77 22.12
N ALA A 27 12.76 13.96 22.67
CA ALA A 27 12.24 15.07 21.89
C ALA A 27 13.20 15.47 20.76
N GLN A 28 14.49 15.62 21.04
CA GLN A 28 15.51 15.92 20.03
C GLN A 28 15.54 14.86 18.93
N TYR A 29 15.59 13.57 19.29
CA TYR A 29 15.62 12.48 18.32
C TYR A 29 14.37 12.47 17.43
N LEU A 30 13.19 12.55 18.04
CA LEU A 30 11.91 12.49 17.33
C LEU A 30 11.69 13.72 16.43
N THR A 31 12.11 14.91 16.88
CA THR A 31 12.10 16.13 16.06
C THR A 31 13.09 16.03 14.91
N ALA A 32 14.31 15.54 15.15
CA ALA A 32 15.31 15.34 14.09
C ALA A 32 14.86 14.31 13.03
N LYS A 33 13.96 13.39 13.40
CA LYS A 33 13.34 12.43 12.49
C LYS A 33 11.97 12.88 11.95
N SER A 34 11.60 14.14 12.16
CA SER A 34 10.38 14.75 11.65
C SER A 34 9.12 13.93 11.98
N ILE A 35 9.01 13.42 13.21
CA ILE A 35 7.83 12.65 13.61
C ILE A 35 6.56 13.50 13.43
N THR A 36 5.53 12.91 12.81
CA THR A 36 4.23 13.55 12.71
C THR A 36 3.37 13.30 13.95
N LYS A 37 2.40 14.18 14.21
CA LYS A 37 1.40 13.97 15.28
C LYS A 37 0.67 12.63 15.14
N ARG A 38 0.42 12.18 13.91
CA ARG A 38 -0.23 10.89 13.62
C ARG A 38 0.67 9.71 13.99
N GLU A 39 1.92 9.71 13.55
CA GLU A 39 2.89 8.65 13.90
C GLU A 39 3.09 8.59 15.42
N PHE A 40 3.20 9.74 16.08
CA PHE A 40 3.30 9.79 17.53
C PHE A 40 2.11 9.12 18.22
N MET A 41 0.88 9.37 17.75
CA MET A 41 -0.32 8.75 18.31
C MET A 41 -0.39 7.24 18.02
N LEU A 42 0.05 6.81 16.84
CA LEU A 42 0.13 5.39 16.48
C LEU A 42 1.12 4.64 17.36
N ALA A 43 2.36 5.13 17.49
CA ALA A 43 3.36 4.54 18.36
C ALA A 43 2.91 4.54 19.83
N LYS A 44 2.27 5.62 20.28
CA LYS A 44 1.69 5.69 21.63
C LYS A 44 0.66 4.58 21.85
N ASN A 45 -0.28 4.40 20.92
CA ASN A 45 -1.30 3.37 21.06
C ASN A 45 -0.68 1.97 21.01
N ALA A 46 0.19 1.70 20.03
CA ALA A 46 0.89 0.43 19.89
C ALA A 46 1.73 0.09 21.14
N SER A 47 2.34 1.09 21.78
CA SER A 47 3.10 0.85 23.01
C SER A 47 2.23 0.33 24.15
N PHE A 48 0.94 0.68 24.23
CA PHE A 48 0.07 0.17 25.29
C PHE A 48 -0.29 -1.30 25.14
N ASP A 49 -0.15 -1.86 23.94
CA ASP A 49 -0.35 -3.29 23.67
C ASP A 49 0.91 -4.12 23.97
N CYS A 50 2.02 -3.48 24.38
CA CYS A 50 3.25 -4.16 24.76
C CYS A 50 3.31 -4.44 26.27
N ASP A 51 4.01 -5.53 26.64
CA ASP A 51 4.26 -5.85 28.05
C ASP A 51 5.19 -4.84 28.73
N PHE A 52 6.09 -4.21 27.98
CA PHE A 52 7.09 -3.27 28.47
C PHE A 52 7.05 -1.97 27.67
N PRO A 53 7.43 -0.83 28.28
CA PRO A 53 7.56 0.40 27.53
C PRO A 53 8.71 0.31 26.50
N PRO A 54 8.68 1.13 25.44
CA PRO A 54 9.79 1.16 24.50
C PRO A 54 11.08 1.62 25.21
N ASN A 55 12.20 0.98 24.89
CA ASN A 55 13.47 1.24 25.57
C ASN A 55 14.08 2.59 25.16
N ASN A 56 13.77 3.09 23.97
CA ASN A 56 14.30 4.34 23.44
C ASN A 56 13.41 4.96 22.36
N ALA A 57 13.71 6.22 22.01
CA ALA A 57 12.95 7.00 21.02
C ALA A 57 12.94 6.38 19.62
N ARG A 58 14.00 5.65 19.25
CA ARG A 58 14.09 4.94 17.97
C ARG A 58 13.09 3.80 17.92
N GLU A 59 13.06 2.97 18.95
CA GLU A 59 12.11 1.86 19.08
C GLU A 59 10.67 2.37 19.10
N PHE A 60 10.40 3.43 19.86
CA PHE A 60 9.10 4.09 19.86
C PHE A 60 8.68 4.58 18.47
N LEU A 61 9.56 5.30 17.75
CA LEU A 61 9.27 5.73 16.38
C LEU A 61 9.06 4.54 15.43
N GLN A 62 9.84 3.48 15.62
CA GLN A 62 9.74 2.26 14.83
C GLN A 62 8.41 1.55 15.04
N MET A 63 7.80 1.59 16.23
CA MET A 63 6.44 1.07 16.44
C MET A 63 5.38 1.76 15.56
N ALA A 64 5.49 3.08 15.35
CA ALA A 64 4.60 3.77 14.40
C ALA A 64 4.87 3.39 12.95
N ARG A 65 6.13 3.11 12.61
CA ARG A 65 6.58 2.84 11.25
C ARG A 65 6.47 1.35 10.86
N MET A 66 6.50 0.42 11.81
CA MET A 66 6.19 -0.99 11.58
C MET A 66 4.70 -1.20 11.30
N ALA A 67 3.82 -0.32 11.79
CA ALA A 67 2.42 -0.26 11.37
C ALA A 67 2.20 0.45 10.01
N LYS A 68 3.26 1.01 9.40
CA LYS A 68 3.20 1.83 8.17
C LYS A 68 3.39 1.00 6.90
N TYR A 69 4.10 -0.13 6.97
CA TYR A 69 4.42 -0.97 5.83
C TYR A 69 4.03 -2.43 6.12
N PRO A 70 3.46 -3.16 5.15
CA PRO A 70 3.26 -4.60 5.29
C PRO A 70 4.59 -5.32 5.56
N ASP A 71 4.52 -6.45 6.25
CA ASP A 71 5.65 -7.38 6.37
C ASP A 71 6.23 -7.70 4.97
N PRO A 72 7.56 -7.84 4.80
CA PRO A 72 8.17 -8.11 3.50
C PRO A 72 7.56 -9.28 2.72
N ALA A 73 7.21 -10.39 3.38
CA ALA A 73 6.60 -11.55 2.72
C ALA A 73 5.16 -11.27 2.29
N GLN A 74 4.38 -10.62 3.16
CA GLN A 74 3.04 -10.14 2.85
C GLN A 74 3.05 -9.11 1.70
N ALA A 75 4.01 -8.18 1.72
CA ALA A 75 4.22 -7.18 0.69
C ALA A 75 4.52 -7.84 -0.67
N LEU A 76 5.34 -8.89 -0.68
CA LEU A 76 5.64 -9.66 -1.87
C LEU A 76 4.39 -10.35 -2.42
N ASN A 77 3.59 -11.00 -1.57
CA ASN A 77 2.34 -11.63 -2.00
C ASN A 77 1.37 -10.61 -2.61
N ILE A 78 1.21 -9.44 -2.00
CA ILE A 78 0.41 -8.33 -2.56
C ILE A 78 0.94 -7.92 -3.94
N ALA A 79 2.26 -7.86 -4.12
CA ALA A 79 2.87 -7.49 -5.39
C ALA A 79 2.70 -8.56 -6.47
N LEU A 80 2.79 -9.84 -6.12
CA LEU A 80 2.55 -10.96 -7.04
C LEU A 80 1.09 -11.00 -7.50
N ASP A 81 0.14 -10.84 -6.58
CA ASP A 81 -1.29 -10.78 -6.90
C ASP A 81 -1.58 -9.62 -7.86
N ALA A 82 -1.01 -8.44 -7.61
CA ALA A 82 -1.17 -7.28 -8.47
C ALA A 82 -0.49 -7.47 -9.84
N ALA A 83 0.69 -8.10 -9.88
CA ALA A 83 1.41 -8.38 -11.12
C ALA A 83 0.67 -9.40 -12.01
N HIS A 84 0.05 -10.42 -11.41
CA HIS A 84 -0.82 -11.34 -12.14
C HIS A 84 -2.02 -10.62 -12.76
N GLN A 85 -2.69 -9.73 -12.01
CA GLN A 85 -3.85 -8.99 -12.51
C GLN A 85 -3.50 -8.01 -13.64
N LEU A 86 -2.29 -7.43 -13.64
CA LEU A 86 -1.79 -6.58 -14.71
C LEU A 86 -1.74 -7.28 -16.08
N GLY A 87 -1.50 -8.60 -16.09
CA GLY A 87 -1.46 -9.40 -17.33
C GLY A 87 -2.83 -9.68 -17.95
N TYR A 88 -3.90 -9.61 -17.15
CA TYR A 88 -5.27 -9.88 -17.59
C TYR A 88 -6.08 -8.59 -17.79
N GLU A 89 -5.99 -7.64 -16.85
CA GLU A 89 -6.80 -6.42 -16.89
C GLU A 89 -6.11 -5.26 -16.13
N PRO A 90 -5.33 -4.40 -16.84
CA PRO A 90 -4.57 -3.31 -16.23
C PRO A 90 -5.43 -2.29 -15.44
N SER A 91 -6.69 -2.12 -15.83
CA SER A 91 -7.66 -1.22 -15.19
C SER A 91 -8.15 -1.72 -13.82
N LEU A 92 -8.04 -3.02 -13.53
CA LEU A 92 -8.48 -3.61 -12.26
C LEU A 92 -7.36 -3.74 -11.23
N THR A 93 -6.11 -3.50 -11.63
CA THR A 93 -4.97 -3.71 -10.73
C THR A 93 -4.94 -2.63 -9.65
N LYS A 94 -5.51 -2.95 -8.48
CA LYS A 94 -5.53 -2.08 -7.31
C LYS A 94 -4.30 -2.31 -6.46
N TRP A 95 -3.22 -1.62 -6.78
CA TRP A 95 -2.11 -1.47 -5.85
C TRP A 95 -2.62 -0.83 -4.56
N ARG A 96 -2.46 -1.53 -3.43
CA ARG A 96 -3.00 -1.10 -2.13
C ARG A 96 -2.02 -0.26 -1.31
N HIS A 97 -0.74 -0.26 -1.69
CA HIS A 97 0.31 0.38 -0.93
C HIS A 97 1.40 0.96 -1.86
N SER A 98 1.73 2.24 -1.72
CA SER A 98 2.61 2.95 -2.64
C SER A 98 4.06 2.44 -2.61
N VAL A 99 4.57 2.07 -1.44
CA VAL A 99 5.90 1.43 -1.30
C VAL A 99 5.95 0.06 -1.97
N VAL A 100 4.87 -0.72 -1.90
CA VAL A 100 4.78 -2.04 -2.56
C VAL A 100 4.77 -1.85 -4.07
N TYR A 101 3.99 -0.89 -4.57
CA TYR A 101 3.97 -0.52 -5.98
C TYR A 101 5.34 -0.06 -6.47
N GLU A 102 6.00 0.85 -5.76
CA GLU A 102 7.32 1.36 -6.17
C GLU A 102 8.38 0.25 -6.16
N THR A 103 8.34 -0.63 -5.16
CA THR A 103 9.21 -1.80 -5.09
C THR A 103 8.99 -2.71 -6.30
N ALA A 104 7.74 -3.02 -6.61
CA ALA A 104 7.37 -3.81 -7.77
C ALA A 104 7.80 -3.16 -9.10
N ARG A 105 7.66 -1.83 -9.21
CA ARG A 105 8.08 -1.04 -10.38
C ARG A 105 9.60 -1.12 -10.60
N ARG A 106 10.40 -1.06 -9.53
CA ARG A 106 11.87 -1.16 -9.60
C ARG A 106 12.37 -2.56 -9.96
N ILE A 107 11.62 -3.59 -9.58
CA ILE A 107 11.93 -4.99 -9.94
C ILE A 107 11.48 -5.29 -11.38
N GLY A 108 10.31 -4.79 -11.75
CA GLY A 108 9.62 -5.07 -13.00
C GLY A 108 8.63 -6.24 -12.84
N SER A 109 7.43 -6.08 -13.41
CA SER A 109 6.34 -7.06 -13.34
C SER A 109 6.71 -8.41 -13.96
N TYR A 110 7.49 -8.43 -15.04
CA TYR A 110 7.98 -9.67 -15.63
C TYR A 110 8.91 -10.42 -14.67
N ALA A 111 9.93 -9.74 -14.13
CA ALA A 111 10.88 -10.34 -13.19
C ALA A 111 10.20 -10.79 -11.89
N LEU A 112 9.15 -10.08 -11.43
CA LEU A 112 8.36 -10.53 -10.28
C LEU A 112 7.76 -11.91 -10.46
N LEU A 113 7.32 -12.24 -11.67
CA LEU A 113 6.60 -13.48 -11.97
C LEU A 113 7.53 -14.63 -12.42
N THR A 114 8.66 -14.30 -13.04
CA THR A 114 9.52 -15.30 -13.70
C THR A 114 10.83 -15.56 -12.99
N ASP A 115 11.30 -14.68 -12.11
CA ASP A 115 12.60 -14.82 -11.45
C ASP A 115 12.51 -15.77 -10.24
N PRO A 116 13.18 -16.93 -10.25
CA PRO A 116 13.17 -17.87 -9.12
C PRO A 116 13.84 -17.29 -7.86
N LYS A 117 14.62 -16.21 -7.97
CA LYS A 117 15.26 -15.50 -6.85
C LYS A 117 14.58 -14.16 -6.53
N VAL A 118 13.34 -13.97 -6.99
CA VAL A 118 12.59 -12.73 -6.76
C VAL A 118 12.51 -12.36 -5.29
N SER A 119 12.40 -13.34 -4.38
CA SER A 119 12.30 -13.08 -2.94
C SER A 119 13.53 -12.35 -2.39
N ASP A 120 14.75 -12.79 -2.72
CA ASP A 120 15.97 -12.15 -2.22
C ASP A 120 16.13 -10.72 -2.75
N ARG A 121 15.77 -10.53 -4.03
CA ARG A 121 15.80 -9.22 -4.68
C ARG A 121 14.72 -8.29 -4.11
N TRP A 122 13.54 -8.85 -3.82
CA TRP A 122 12.41 -8.15 -3.19
C TRP A 122 12.82 -7.59 -1.84
N HIS A 123 13.34 -8.43 -0.93
CA HIS A 123 13.70 -8.00 0.42
C HIS A 123 14.69 -6.82 0.41
N LYS A 124 15.71 -6.87 -0.46
CA LYS A 124 16.71 -5.79 -0.59
C LYS A 124 16.10 -4.49 -1.10
N ILE A 125 15.29 -4.56 -2.15
CA ILE A 125 14.70 -3.35 -2.75
C ILE A 125 13.60 -2.79 -1.85
N TYR A 126 12.75 -3.64 -1.29
CA TYR A 126 11.66 -3.25 -0.39
C TYR A 126 12.21 -2.51 0.83
N ALA A 127 13.25 -3.04 1.49
CA ALA A 127 13.90 -2.35 2.60
C ALA A 127 14.42 -0.96 2.22
N LYS A 128 15.01 -0.83 1.03
CA LYS A 128 15.50 0.46 0.52
C LYS A 128 14.35 1.45 0.24
N VAL A 129 13.25 1.00 -0.36
CA VAL A 129 12.08 1.86 -0.65
C VAL A 129 11.39 2.29 0.65
N CYS A 130 11.28 1.40 1.64
CA CYS A 130 10.80 1.77 2.98
C CYS A 130 11.69 2.85 3.61
N GLN A 131 13.01 2.71 3.53
CA GLN A 131 13.96 3.70 4.03
C GLN A 131 13.81 5.05 3.31
N GLU A 132 13.73 5.06 1.99
CA GLU A 132 13.52 6.28 1.21
C GLU A 132 12.19 6.96 1.60
N ALA A 133 11.11 6.20 1.77
CA ALA A 133 9.83 6.73 2.25
C ALA A 133 9.89 7.28 3.68
N ASP A 134 10.74 6.70 4.52
CA ASP A 134 11.02 7.18 5.86
C ASP A 134 11.92 8.42 5.90
N ASP A 135 12.74 8.62 4.87
CA ASP A 135 13.56 9.82 4.64
C ASP A 135 12.75 10.96 3.96
N GLY A 136 11.45 10.73 3.74
CA GLY A 136 10.51 11.74 3.24
C GLY A 136 10.20 11.63 1.75
N GLN A 137 10.73 10.63 1.04
CA GLN A 137 10.37 10.38 -0.35
C GLN A 137 8.88 10.00 -0.45
N VAL A 138 8.15 10.67 -1.35
CA VAL A 138 6.74 10.38 -1.59
C VAL A 138 6.59 9.52 -2.83
N PHE A 139 5.96 8.36 -2.68
CA PHE A 139 5.62 7.46 -3.78
C PHE A 139 4.13 7.54 -4.09
N SER A 140 3.79 7.59 -5.39
CA SER A 140 2.42 7.67 -5.87
C SER A 140 2.09 6.48 -6.75
N ILE A 141 0.87 5.97 -6.61
CA ILE A 141 0.31 4.96 -7.51
C ILE A 141 -0.39 5.72 -8.64
N PRO A 142 -0.02 5.50 -9.91
CA PRO A 142 -0.70 6.13 -11.03
C PRO A 142 -2.19 5.78 -10.99
N LYS A 143 -3.04 6.81 -11.04
CA LYS A 143 -4.45 6.61 -11.36
C LYS A 143 -4.53 6.42 -12.87
N TYR A 144 -4.87 5.23 -13.33
CA TYR A 144 -5.19 5.05 -14.74
C TYR A 144 -6.42 5.91 -15.06
N ALA A 145 -6.23 6.93 -15.90
CA ALA A 145 -7.35 7.59 -16.53
C ALA A 145 -8.01 6.57 -17.44
N GLN A 146 -9.26 6.19 -17.15
CA GLN A 146 -10.08 5.50 -18.13
C GLN A 146 -10.12 6.42 -19.36
N ILE A 147 -9.55 5.97 -20.47
CA ILE A 147 -9.85 6.59 -21.76
C ILE A 147 -11.35 6.36 -21.93
N GLU A 148 -12.16 7.40 -21.79
CA GLU A 148 -13.55 7.37 -22.22
C GLU A 148 -13.53 7.06 -23.72
N LEU A 149 -13.66 5.77 -24.05
CA LEU A 149 -14.08 5.35 -25.37
C LEU A 149 -15.48 5.92 -25.54
N LYS A 150 -15.57 7.12 -26.12
CA LYS A 150 -16.80 7.60 -26.75
C LYS A 150 -17.12 6.61 -27.86
N THR A 151 -17.87 5.57 -27.53
CA THR A 151 -18.57 4.79 -28.54
C THR A 151 -19.43 5.78 -29.30
N PRO A 152 -19.22 5.99 -30.62
CA PRO A 152 -20.17 6.78 -31.38
C PRO A 152 -21.51 6.05 -31.25
N SER A 153 -22.48 6.72 -30.65
CA SER A 153 -23.85 6.22 -30.61
C SER A 153 -24.23 5.87 -32.04
N ALA A 154 -24.45 4.59 -32.32
CA ALA A 154 -24.97 4.19 -33.62
C ALA A 154 -26.25 4.99 -33.87
N SER A 155 -26.29 5.74 -34.98
CA SER A 155 -27.50 6.49 -35.33
C SER A 155 -28.66 5.52 -35.47
N ALA A 156 -29.88 5.97 -35.15
CA ALA A 156 -31.10 5.15 -35.23
C ALA A 156 -31.26 4.46 -36.61
N GLU A 157 -30.74 5.07 -37.68
CA GLU A 157 -30.69 4.51 -39.03
C GLU A 157 -29.85 3.23 -39.11
N THR A 158 -28.73 3.17 -38.38
CA THR A 158 -27.85 1.99 -38.35
C THR A 158 -28.53 0.81 -37.64
N VAL A 159 -29.30 1.09 -36.58
CA VAL A 159 -30.04 0.07 -35.83
C VAL A 159 -31.23 -0.46 -36.64
N SER A 160 -31.96 0.41 -37.35
CA SER A 160 -33.06 0.00 -38.24
C SER A 160 -32.56 -0.91 -39.37
N GLY A 161 -31.46 -0.56 -40.03
CA GLY A 161 -30.92 -1.37 -41.13
C GLY A 161 -30.39 -2.75 -40.70
N ILE A 162 -29.98 -2.91 -39.44
CA ILE A 162 -29.61 -4.21 -38.86
C ILE A 162 -30.87 -5.02 -38.54
N MET A 163 -31.91 -4.39 -38.00
CA MET A 163 -33.19 -5.03 -37.70
C MET A 163 -33.87 -5.56 -38.97
N ASP A 164 -33.87 -4.77 -40.04
CA ASP A 164 -34.48 -5.16 -41.32
C ASP A 164 -33.79 -6.37 -41.95
N LYS A 165 -32.45 -6.43 -41.86
CA LYS A 165 -31.67 -7.59 -42.33
C LYS A 165 -31.93 -8.84 -41.50
N LEU A 166 -32.09 -8.71 -40.18
CA LEU A 166 -32.41 -9.85 -39.31
C LEU A 166 -33.81 -10.39 -39.59
N MET A 167 -34.80 -9.52 -39.78
CA MET A 167 -36.17 -9.94 -40.09
C MET A 167 -36.28 -10.61 -41.48
N ALA A 168 -35.51 -10.15 -42.47
CA ALA A 168 -35.43 -10.81 -43.78
C ALA A 168 -34.85 -12.23 -43.73
N ILE A 169 -33.88 -12.48 -42.83
CA ILE A 169 -33.28 -13.81 -42.63
C ILE A 169 -34.26 -14.76 -41.94
N VAL A 170 -35.03 -14.26 -40.96
CA VAL A 170 -36.03 -15.06 -40.24
C VAL A 170 -37.24 -15.36 -41.14
N GLY A 171 -37.71 -14.39 -41.94
CA GLY A 171 -38.81 -14.57 -42.88
C GLY A 171 -38.53 -15.58 -44.00
N LYS A 172 -37.27 -15.69 -44.47
CA LYS A 172 -36.87 -16.71 -45.45
C LYS A 172 -36.87 -18.14 -44.91
N LYS A 173 -36.73 -18.34 -43.61
CA LYS A 173 -36.75 -19.67 -42.99
C LYS A 173 -38.15 -20.26 -42.79
N ALA A 174 -39.21 -19.46 -42.92
CA ALA A 174 -40.59 -19.90 -42.69
C ALA A 174 -41.29 -20.51 -43.94
N ASN A 175 -40.73 -20.34 -45.15
CA ASN A 175 -41.35 -20.81 -46.40
C ASN A 175 -40.75 -22.12 -46.96
N HIS A 176 -39.92 -22.82 -46.18
CA HIS A 176 -39.40 -24.16 -46.52
C HIS A 176 -39.57 -25.13 -45.34
N ALA A 177 -40.81 -25.26 -44.87
CA ALA A 177 -41.25 -26.37 -44.03
C ALA A 177 -42.56 -26.92 -44.61
#